data_AF-A0A9P3E4V5-F1
#
_entry.id   AF-A0A9P3E4V5-F1
#
_cell.length_a   1.000
_cell.length_b   1.000
_cell.length_c   1.000
_cell.angle_alpha   90.00
_cell.angle_beta   90.00
_cell.angle_gamma   90.00
#
_symmetry.space_group_name_H-M   'P 1'
#
loop_
_entity.id
_entity.type
_entity.pdbx_description
1 polymer ?
#
loop_
_entity_poly.entity_id
_entity_poly.type
_entity_poly.pdbx_seq_one_letter_code
_entity_poly.pdbx_strand_id
1 'polypeptide(L)' 'MSTSHTFIPLNNISTVIINEGLSRWNVRYYLAVVIRRGGGVVVALDGMRQPHAVLLEIYHGVREQLFDEYEDQE' A
#
# COMPACT_ATOMS: atom_id res chain seq x y z
N MET A 1 14.99 10.27 13.83
CA MET A 1 14.13 10.11 12.64
C MET A 1 12.73 10.55 13.04
N SER A 2 12.14 11.55 12.38
CA SER A 2 10.78 11.98 12.67
C SER A 2 9.81 11.00 12.01
N THR A 3 9.07 10.22 12.79
CA THR A 3 8.03 9.32 12.29
C THR A 3 6.76 10.13 12.04
N SER A 4 6.51 10.48 10.78
CA SER A 4 5.25 11.09 10.36
C SER A 4 4.19 10.01 10.19
N HIS A 5 3.03 10.20 10.82
CA HIS A 5 1.88 9.32 10.67
C HIS A 5 0.75 10.12 10.00
N THR A 6 0.21 9.58 8.91
CA THR A 6 -0.91 10.17 8.19
C THR A 6 -2.08 9.22 8.29
N PHE A 7 -3.17 9.65 8.93
CA PHE A 7 -4.41 8.88 8.94
C PHE A 7 -5.16 9.08 7.63
N ILE A 8 -5.63 7.98 7.03
CA ILE A 8 -6.43 7.99 5.81
C ILE A 8 -7.79 7.34 6.14
N PRO A 9 -8.91 8.09 6.08
CA PRO A 9 -10.23 7.50 6.28
C PRO A 9 -10.52 6.40 5.24
N LEU A 10 -11.09 5.28 5.66
CA LEU A 10 -11.40 4.13 4.80
C LEU A 10 -12.20 4.52 3.54
N ASN A 11 -13.21 5.38 3.74
CA ASN A 11 -14.08 5.88 2.66
C ASN A 11 -13.32 6.71 1.60
N ASN A 12 -12.12 7.18 1.91
CA ASN A 12 -11.26 7.90 0.97
C ASN A 12 -10.28 6.97 0.23
N ILE A 13 -10.12 5.71 0.64
CA ILE A 13 -9.19 4.77 0.01
C ILE A 13 -9.81 4.16 -1.24
N SER A 14 -9.29 4.51 -2.42
CA SER A 14 -9.76 3.92 -3.67
C SER A 14 -9.27 2.49 -3.82
N THR A 15 -7.98 2.26 -3.55
CA THR A 15 -7.33 0.96 -3.62
C THR A 15 -5.96 1.03 -2.95
N VAL A 16 -5.34 -0.13 -2.79
CA VAL A 16 -3.95 -0.29 -2.35
C VAL A 16 -3.20 -1.01 -3.45
N ILE A 17 -1.96 -0.60 -3.70
CA ILE A 17 -1.11 -1.17 -4.76
C ILE A 17 0.30 -1.42 -4.23
N ILE A 18 0.98 -2.39 -4.83
CA ILE A 18 2.43 -2.51 -4.76
C ILE A 18 3.00 -1.92 -6.04
N ASN A 19 3.83 -0.89 -5.91
CA ASN A 19 4.50 -0.26 -7.04
C ASN A 19 5.97 -0.70 -7.09
N GLU A 20 6.43 -1.09 -8.27
CA GLU A 20 7.83 -1.40 -8.56
C GLU A 20 8.54 -0.14 -9.08
N GLY A 21 9.57 0.31 -8.38
CA GLY A 21 10.39 1.46 -8.74
C GLY A 21 11.83 1.07 -9.03
N LEU A 22 12.35 1.49 -10.18
CA LEU A 22 13.74 1.29 -10.56
C LEU A 22 14.59 2.51 -10.14
N SER A 23 15.55 2.30 -9.25
CA SER A 23 16.50 3.34 -8.83
C SER A 23 17.91 2.98 -9.27
N ARG A 24 18.37 3.56 -10.38
CA ARG A 24 19.64 3.24 -11.09
C ARG A 24 19.67 1.77 -11.54
N TRP A 25 20.07 0.88 -10.63
CA TRP A 25 20.26 -0.57 -10.87
C TRP A 25 19.57 -1.43 -9.81
N ASN A 26 18.80 -0.81 -8.91
CA ASN A 26 18.17 -1.48 -7.79
C ASN A 26 16.65 -1.39 -7.95
N VAL A 27 15.99 -2.55 -8.00
CA VAL A 27 14.54 -2.67 -7.96
C VAL A 27 14.10 -2.48 -6.51
N ARG A 28 13.11 -1.61 -6.29
CA ARG A 28 12.48 -1.37 -4.99
C ARG A 28 10.98 -1.48 -5.12
N TYR A 29 10.37 -2.08 -4.11
CA TYR A 29 8.93 -2.19 -4.02
C TYR A 29 8.42 -1.23 -2.95
N TYR A 30 7.29 -0.59 -3.22
CA TYR A 30 6.62 0.32 -2.32
C TYR A 30 5.15 -0.04 -2.22
N LEU A 31 4.61 -0.04 -1.01
CA LEU A 31 3.17 -0.14 -0.81
C LEU A 31 2.58 1.27 -0.86
N ALA A 32 1.51 1.45 -1.61
CA ALA A 32 0.89 2.75 -1.78
C ALA A 32 -0.63 2.66 -1.70
N VAL A 33 -1.23 3.68 -1.08
CA VAL A 33 -2.67 3.86 -0.97
C VAL A 33 -3.10 4.92 -1.97
N VAL A 34 -3.99 4.57 -2.88
CA VAL A 34 -4.57 5.50 -3.86
C VAL A 34 -5.79 6.16 -3.24
N ILE A 35 -5.80 7.49 -3.18
CA ILE A 35 -6.89 8.26 -2.60
C ILE A 35 -7.94 8.58 -3.66
N ARG A 36 -9.22 8.40 -3.34
CA ARG A 36 -10.35 8.72 -4.21
C ARG A 36 -10.36 10.21 -4.59
N ARG A 37 -11.09 10.54 -5.67
CA ARG A 37 -11.41 11.92 -6.11
C ARG A 37 -10.17 12.80 -6.33
N GLY A 38 -9.08 12.23 -6.84
CA GLY A 38 -7.87 12.98 -7.16
C GLY A 38 -7.01 13.36 -5.95
N GLY A 39 -7.23 12.73 -4.78
CA GLY A 39 -6.43 12.99 -3.57
C GLY A 39 -4.97 12.51 -3.63
N GLY A 40 -4.54 11.95 -4.76
CA GLY A 40 -3.17 11.51 -5.00
C GLY A 40 -2.88 10.11 -4.45
N VAL A 41 -1.60 9.88 -4.16
CA VAL A 41 -1.07 8.59 -3.70
C VAL A 41 -0.25 8.82 -2.44
N VAL A 42 -0.51 8.01 -1.41
CA VAL A 42 0.28 8.02 -0.17
C VAL A 42 1.13 6.76 -0.13
N VAL A 43 2.45 6.94 -0.07
CA VAL A 43 3.39 5.81 0.08
C VAL A 43 3.44 5.42 1.55
N ALA A 44 3.08 4.17 1.84
CA ALA A 44 3.19 3.60 3.17
C ALA A 44 4.62 3.10 3.40
N LEU A 45 5.08 3.16 4.64
CA LEU A 45 6.39 2.63 5.05
C LEU A 45 7.59 3.25 4.30
N ASP A 46 7.45 4.48 3.77
CA ASP A 46 8.43 5.18 2.90
C ASP A 46 9.84 5.33 3.51
N GLY A 47 9.97 5.24 4.84
CA GLY A 47 11.25 5.27 5.54
C GLY A 47 11.97 3.92 5.68
N MET A 48 11.34 2.82 5.26
CA MET A 48 11.85 1.47 5.49
C MET A 48 11.96 0.68 4.19
N ARG A 49 13.14 0.08 3.95
CA ARG A 49 13.30 -0.92 2.88
C ARG A 49 12.74 -2.24 3.35
N GLN A 50 11.47 -2.49 3.05
CA GLN A 50 10.84 -3.77 3.34
C GLN A 50 11.13 -4.79 2.23
N PRO A 51 11.36 -6.07 2.57
CA PRO A 51 11.37 -7.14 1.59
C PRO A 51 10.01 -7.22 0.86
N HIS A 52 10.03 -7.60 -0.41
CA HIS A 52 8.81 -7.72 -1.22
C HIS A 52 7.77 -8.65 -0.58
N ALA A 53 8.21 -9.78 -0.02
CA ALA A 53 7.31 -10.74 0.66
C ALA A 53 6.53 -10.11 1.83
N VAL A 54 7.14 -9.17 2.56
CA VAL A 54 6.48 -8.46 3.66
C VAL A 54 5.42 -7.49 3.12
N LEU A 55 5.73 -6.79 2.03
CA LEU A 55 4.77 -5.89 1.38
C LEU A 55 3.58 -6.67 0.80
N LEU A 56 3.83 -7.87 0.28
CA LEU A 56 2.80 -8.75 -0.26
C LEU A 56 1.81 -9.21 0.82
N GLU A 57 2.33 -9.62 1.98
CA GLU A 57 1.50 -10.01 3.13
C GLU A 57 0.60 -8.86 3.60
N ILE A 58 1.18 -7.67 3.75
CA ILE A 58 0.43 -6.47 4.15
C ILE A 58 -0.62 -6.11 3.09
N TYR A 59 -0.25 -6.20 1.81
CA TYR A 59 -1.18 -5.94 0.71
C TYR A 59 -2.39 -6.87 0.78
N HIS A 60 -2.19 -8.18 0.97
CA HIS A 60 -3.29 -9.13 1.07
C HIS A 60 -4.20 -8.84 2.27
N GLY A 61 -3.62 -8.67 3.47
CA GLY A 61 -4.42 -8.37 4.66
C GLY A 61 -5.19 -7.05 4.55
N VAL A 62 -4.61 -6.02 3.93
CA VAL A 62 -5.32 -4.76 3.72
C VAL A 62 -6.40 -4.88 2.65
N ARG A 63 -6.17 -5.65 1.58
CA ARG A 63 -7.16 -5.86 0.50
C ARG A 63 -8.34 -6.67 0.99
N GLU A 64 -8.11 -7.71 1.77
CA GLU A 64 -9.16 -8.50 2.43
C GLU A 64 -10.07 -7.58 3.26
N GLN A 65 -9.51 -6.75 4.13
CA GLN A 65 -10.28 -5.82 4.98
C GLN A 65 -10.99 -4.69 4.21
N LEU A 66 -10.49 -4.31 3.03
CA LEU A 66 -11.06 -3.22 2.24
C LEU A 66 -12.14 -3.66 1.25
N PHE A 67 -12.06 -4.90 0.77
CA PHE A 67 -12.81 -5.35 -0.39
C PHE A 67 -13.54 -6.68 -0.18
N ASP A 68 -13.45 -7.32 0.99
CA ASP A 68 -14.01 -8.66 1.28
C ASP A 68 -13.68 -9.70 0.20
N GLU A 69 -12.54 -9.55 -0.47
CA GLU A 69 -12.17 -10.26 -1.72
C GLU A 69 -11.96 -11.78 -1.59
N TYR A 70 -12.19 -12.35 -0.40
CA TYR A 70 -12.08 -13.78 -0.11
C TYR A 70 -13.36 -14.40 0.48
N GLU A 71 -14.45 -13.66 0.69
CA GLU A 71 -15.73 -14.27 1.11
C GLU A 71 -16.49 -14.96 -0.03
N ASP A 72 -16.17 -14.66 -1.30
CA ASP A 72 -16.87 -15.20 -2.47
C ASP A 72 -16.27 -16.51 -3.06
N GLN A 73 -15.45 -17.24 -2.30
CA GLN A 73 -14.95 -18.57 -2.68
C GLN A 73 -15.52 -19.67 -1.77
N GLU A 74 -16.85 -19.83 -1.76
CA GLU A 74 -17.54 -21.05 -1.31
C GLU A 74 -18.25 -21.78 -2.47
#